data_AF-A0A9D4QMA0-F1
#
_entry.id   AF-A0A9D4QMA0-F1
#
_cell.length_a   1.000
_cell.length_b   1.000
_cell.length_c   1.000
_cell.angle_alpha   90.00
_cell.angle_beta   90.00
_cell.angle_gamma   90.00
#
_symmetry.space_group_name_H-M   'P 1'
#
loop_
_entity.id
_entity.type
_entity.pdbx_description
1 polymer ?
#
loop_
_entity_poly.entity_id
_entity_poly.type
_entity_poly.pdbx_seq_one_letter_code
_entity_poly.pdbx_strand_id
1 'polypeptide(L)'
;MRAELDEAVKKGVHVLKSGVLQALAAQQKMLVDNLKQEIYGALKETVGEAASGGMESHSNVNTPVPVDPHLVLQQITLLVHQGQYNMAFQQALSVADPAALVSTCEMVCPAIAIGQDPCPLEQPVLLSLIEQLCADLATRTAVKLRYLEEAVLSLDEENTVEQEHKKAVLMWLYQKIKELLKQNPPHDMERMAKRLIMVTQSSLNC
;
A
#
# COMPACT_ATOMS: atom_id res chain seq x y z
N MET A 1 21.87 31.19 -36.32
CA MET A 1 21.78 32.19 -35.24
C MET A 1 20.51 32.10 -34.39
N ARG A 2 19.30 32.43 -34.85
CA ARG A 2 18.07 32.33 -34.01
C ARG A 2 17.72 30.90 -33.56
N ALA A 3 17.83 29.92 -34.45
CA ALA A 3 17.53 28.51 -34.15
C ALA A 3 18.54 27.86 -33.19
N GLU A 4 19.82 28.23 -33.29
CA GLU A 4 20.87 27.75 -32.39
C GLU A 4 20.73 28.35 -30.98
N LEU A 5 20.27 29.60 -30.89
CA LEU A 5 19.96 30.25 -29.62
C LEU A 5 18.77 29.58 -28.92
N ASP A 6 17.73 29.21 -29.65
CA ASP A 6 16.55 28.52 -29.11
C ASP A 6 16.89 27.11 -28.59
N GLU A 7 17.75 26.39 -29.30
CA GLU A 7 18.23 25.06 -28.92
C GLU A 7 19.09 25.12 -27.64
N ALA A 8 19.99 26.10 -27.56
CA ALA A 8 20.81 26.34 -26.38
C ALA A 8 19.96 26.71 -25.15
N VAL A 9 18.92 27.55 -25.34
CA VAL A 9 17.97 27.91 -24.27
C VAL A 9 17.18 26.69 -23.82
N LYS A 10 16.68 25.86 -24.74
CA LYS A 10 15.91 24.65 -24.41
C LYS A 10 16.74 23.62 -23.64
N LYS A 11 18.00 23.41 -24.05
CA LYS A 11 18.94 22.58 -23.29
C LYS A 11 19.22 23.15 -21.90
N GLY A 12 19.45 24.45 -21.79
CA GLY A 12 19.65 25.14 -20.51
C GLY A 12 18.45 24.94 -19.56
N VAL A 13 17.23 25.14 -20.06
CA VAL A 13 15.99 24.92 -19.29
C VAL A 13 15.84 23.46 -18.88
N HIS A 14 16.14 22.51 -19.76
CA HIS A 14 16.07 21.09 -19.43
C HIS A 14 17.06 20.70 -18.32
N VAL A 15 18.30 21.15 -18.41
CA VAL A 15 19.34 20.91 -17.39
C VAL A 15 18.95 21.52 -16.05
N LEU A 16 18.41 22.75 -16.07
CA LEU A 16 17.89 23.40 -14.86
C LEU A 16 16.72 22.63 -14.26
N LYS A 17 15.77 22.18 -15.08
CA LYS A 17 14.62 21.38 -14.64
C LYS A 17 15.07 20.06 -14.00
N SER A 18 15.99 19.33 -14.64
CA SER A 18 16.51 18.08 -14.09
C SER A 18 17.30 18.31 -12.80
N GLY A 19 18.08 19.39 -12.73
CA GLY A 19 18.83 19.75 -11.52
C GLY A 19 17.92 20.08 -10.34
N VAL A 20 16.84 20.83 -10.58
CA VAL A 20 15.85 21.17 -9.54
C VAL A 20 15.09 19.93 -9.08
N LEU A 21 14.67 19.04 -9.99
CA LEU A 21 13.99 17.79 -9.64
C LEU A 21 14.91 16.87 -8.81
N GLN A 22 16.17 16.75 -9.19
CA GLN A 22 17.14 15.93 -8.47
C GLN A 22 17.47 16.51 -7.09
N ALA A 23 17.60 17.84 -6.97
CA ALA A 23 17.77 18.51 -5.69
C ALA A 23 16.55 18.34 -4.77
N LEU A 24 15.34 18.44 -5.32
CA LEU A 24 14.10 18.24 -4.56
C LEU A 24 13.98 16.79 -4.07
N ALA A 25 14.28 15.80 -4.92
CA ALA A 25 14.29 14.39 -4.53
C ALA A 25 15.35 14.09 -3.46
N ALA A 26 16.54 14.68 -3.58
CA ALA A 26 17.59 14.57 -2.56
C ALA A 26 17.17 15.22 -1.24
N GLN A 27 16.49 16.37 -1.29
CA GLN A 27 15.96 17.05 -0.12
C GLN A 27 14.84 16.24 0.55
N GLN A 28 13.93 15.64 -0.22
CA GLN A 28 12.90 14.74 0.30
C GLN A 28 13.53 13.53 0.99
N LYS A 29 14.55 12.92 0.38
CA LYS A 29 15.26 11.77 0.97
C LYS A 29 15.96 12.15 2.28
N MET A 30 16.67 13.28 2.31
CA MET A 30 17.30 13.78 3.54
C MET A 30 16.28 14.15 4.62
N LEU A 31 15.12 14.72 4.25
CA LEU A 31 14.06 15.03 5.21
C LEU A 31 13.50 13.74 5.82
N VAL A 32 13.25 12.71 5.01
CA VAL A 32 12.77 11.42 5.49
C VAL A 32 13.83 10.75 6.38
N ASP A 33 15.10 10.77 5.99
CA ASP A 33 16.19 10.19 6.79
C ASP A 33 16.38 10.96 8.11
N ASN A 34 16.27 12.29 8.10
CA ASN A 34 16.34 13.12 9.31
C ASN A 34 15.14 12.90 10.22
N LEU A 35 13.91 12.87 9.69
CA LEU A 35 12.70 12.55 10.46
C LEU A 35 12.80 11.16 11.07
N LYS A 36 13.31 10.19 10.30
CA LYS A 36 13.58 8.84 10.79
C LYS A 36 14.59 8.88 11.94
N GLN A 37 15.70 9.61 11.81
CA GLN A 37 16.68 9.77 12.88
C GLN A 37 16.15 10.53 14.10
N GLU A 38 15.32 11.55 13.91
CA GLU A 38 14.70 12.33 14.98
C GLU A 38 13.66 11.50 15.73
N ILE A 39 12.86 10.68 15.02
CA ILE A 39 11.95 9.72 15.63
C ILE A 39 12.75 8.64 16.41
N TYR A 40 13.83 8.09 15.84
CA TYR A 40 14.68 7.13 16.56
C TYR A 40 15.44 7.78 17.73
N GLY A 41 15.81 9.05 17.61
CA GLY A 41 16.53 9.83 18.62
C GLY A 41 15.62 10.22 19.78
N ALA A 42 14.45 10.78 19.49
CA ALA A 42 13.40 11.07 20.46
C ALA A 42 12.93 9.78 21.16
N LEU A 43 12.76 8.67 20.43
CA LEU A 43 12.48 7.36 21.03
C LEU A 43 13.59 6.91 21.98
N LYS A 44 14.86 7.23 21.69
CA LYS A 44 16.01 6.92 22.54
C LYS A 44 16.13 7.85 23.76
N GLU A 45 15.73 9.11 23.63
CA GLU A 45 15.82 10.14 24.69
C GLU A 45 14.61 10.09 25.64
N THR A 46 13.40 9.79 25.14
CA THR A 46 12.21 9.52 25.97
C THR A 46 12.38 8.25 26.82
N VAL A 47 13.30 7.36 26.42
CA VAL A 47 13.75 6.20 27.22
C VAL A 47 14.77 6.60 28.29
N GLY A 48 15.50 7.72 28.12
CA GLY A 48 16.50 8.22 29.07
C GLY A 48 15.92 8.97 30.27
N GLU A 49 14.80 9.69 30.09
CA GLU A 49 14.22 10.52 31.16
C GLU A 49 13.13 9.82 31.99
N ALA A 50 12.60 8.68 31.54
CA ALA A 50 11.70 7.86 32.36
C ALA A 50 12.43 7.05 33.46
N ALA A 51 13.75 7.23 33.61
CA ALA A 51 14.59 6.49 34.54
C ALA A 51 14.91 7.24 35.85
N SER A 52 14.35 8.43 36.13
CA SER A 52 14.67 9.15 37.38
C SER A 52 13.51 9.91 38.02
N GLY A 53 12.79 9.21 38.90
CA GLY A 53 12.14 9.84 40.06
C GLY A 53 10.76 9.25 40.41
N GLY A 54 10.62 8.31 41.34
CA GLY A 54 11.59 7.92 42.36
C GLY A 54 11.16 6.66 43.12
N MET A 55 12.04 6.00 43.86
CA MET A 55 13.44 6.27 44.21
C MET A 55 13.99 4.85 44.48
N GLU A 56 14.55 4.11 43.53
CA GLU A 56 15.69 4.36 42.66
C GLU A 56 15.40 3.82 41.23
N SER A 57 16.00 4.48 40.23
CA SER A 57 15.83 4.38 38.78
C SER A 57 15.17 3.13 38.17
N HIS A 58 14.07 3.35 37.43
CA HIS A 58 13.53 2.42 36.44
C HIS A 58 14.63 2.03 35.44
N SER A 59 14.80 0.75 35.15
CA SER A 59 15.44 0.31 33.90
C SER A 59 14.99 -1.09 33.55
N ASN A 60 13.89 -1.08 32.80
CA ASN A 60 13.42 -2.19 31.99
C ASN A 60 14.55 -2.68 31.08
N VAL A 61 14.66 -4.01 31.06
CA VAL A 61 15.37 -4.82 30.08
C VAL A 61 14.93 -4.42 28.66
N ASN A 62 15.91 -4.06 27.82
CA ASN A 62 15.74 -3.82 26.39
C ASN A 62 15.36 -5.12 25.66
N THR A 63 14.08 -5.37 25.49
CA THR A 63 13.51 -6.15 24.39
C THR A 63 13.09 -5.18 23.26
N PRO A 64 13.14 -5.60 21.98
CA PRO A 64 12.62 -4.79 20.89
C PRO A 64 11.14 -4.47 21.17
N VAL A 65 10.81 -3.18 21.28
CA VAL A 65 9.45 -2.73 21.62
C VAL A 65 8.50 -3.29 20.57
N PRO A 66 7.53 -4.14 20.95
CA PRO A 66 6.46 -4.54 20.06
C PRO A 66 5.72 -3.27 19.67
N VAL A 67 5.67 -2.94 18.37
CA VAL A 67 4.73 -1.92 17.91
C VAL A 67 3.36 -2.43 18.29
N ASP A 68 2.69 -1.77 19.24
CA ASP A 68 1.41 -2.24 19.75
C ASP A 68 0.42 -2.37 18.57
N PRO A 69 -0.07 -3.58 18.25
CA PRO A 69 -1.00 -3.79 17.15
C PRO A 69 -2.26 -2.91 17.26
N HIS A 70 -2.66 -2.58 18.49
CA HIS A 70 -3.79 -1.70 18.77
C HIS A 70 -3.52 -0.25 18.33
N LEU A 71 -2.31 0.26 18.57
CA LEU A 71 -1.92 1.62 18.18
C LEU A 71 -1.83 1.76 16.65
N VAL A 72 -1.38 0.71 15.96
CA VAL A 72 -1.36 0.66 14.49
C VAL A 72 -2.77 0.71 13.93
N LEU A 73 -3.68 -0.13 14.44
CA LEU A 73 -5.06 -0.17 13.97
C LEU A 73 -5.80 1.17 14.23
N GLN A 74 -5.50 1.82 15.35
CA GLN A 74 -6.05 3.15 15.66
C GLN A 74 -5.60 4.20 14.64
N GLN A 75 -4.32 4.21 14.25
CA GLN A 75 -3.80 5.10 13.22
C GLN A 75 -4.45 4.83 11.86
N ILE A 76 -4.57 3.57 11.46
CA ILE A 76 -5.26 3.18 10.22
C ILE A 76 -6.70 3.68 10.23
N THR A 77 -7.41 3.52 11.35
CA THR A 77 -8.79 3.98 11.51
C THR A 77 -8.90 5.50 11.30
N LEU A 78 -7.97 6.28 11.85
CA LEU A 78 -7.94 7.73 11.66
C LEU A 78 -7.69 8.10 10.20
N LEU A 79 -6.77 7.42 9.51
CA LEU A 79 -6.48 7.65 8.09
C LEU A 79 -7.70 7.35 7.21
N VAL A 80 -8.42 6.25 7.49
CA VAL A 80 -9.66 5.89 6.78
C VAL A 80 -10.74 6.97 6.98
N HIS A 81 -10.93 7.46 8.21
CA HIS A 81 -11.90 8.53 8.47
C HIS A 81 -11.54 9.87 7.81
N GLN A 82 -10.25 10.16 7.62
CA GLN A 82 -9.77 11.35 6.92
C GLN A 82 -9.84 11.22 5.39
N GLY A 83 -10.24 10.05 4.86
CA GLY A 83 -10.24 9.78 3.43
C GLY A 83 -8.84 9.54 2.85
N GLN A 84 -7.82 9.37 3.70
CA GLN A 84 -6.44 9.09 3.29
C GLN A 84 -6.24 7.59 3.03
N TYR A 85 -6.97 7.05 2.04
CA TYR A 85 -7.03 5.62 1.80
C TYR A 85 -5.68 5.01 1.42
N ASN A 86 -4.90 5.64 0.51
CA ASN A 86 -3.59 5.12 0.12
C ASN A 86 -2.68 4.89 1.34
N MET A 87 -2.60 5.88 2.24
CA MET A 87 -1.79 5.80 3.44
C MET A 87 -2.30 4.73 4.42
N ALA A 88 -3.63 4.63 4.59
CA ALA A 88 -4.24 3.61 5.44
C ALA A 88 -3.88 2.20 4.97
N PHE A 89 -3.99 1.94 3.65
CA PHE A 89 -3.65 0.64 3.07
C PHE A 89 -2.15 0.37 3.09
N GLN A 90 -1.29 1.36 2.82
CA GLN A 90 0.16 1.22 2.97
C GLN A 90 0.54 0.82 4.39
N GLN A 91 -0.05 1.49 5.39
CA GLN A 91 0.22 1.17 6.79
C GLN A 91 -0.26 -0.25 7.14
N ALA A 92 -1.46 -0.64 6.69
CA ALA A 92 -1.96 -2.00 6.90
C ALA A 92 -1.07 -3.07 6.26
N LEU A 93 -0.60 -2.85 5.03
CA LEU A 93 0.29 -3.76 4.30
C LEU A 93 1.67 -3.88 4.96
N SER A 94 2.16 -2.79 5.60
CA SER A 94 3.49 -2.75 6.24
C SER A 94 3.63 -3.59 7.51
N VAL A 95 2.51 -3.86 8.19
CA VAL A 95 2.48 -4.53 9.50
C VAL A 95 2.65 -6.05 9.35
N ALA A 96 2.63 -6.55 8.10
CA ALA A 96 2.73 -7.97 7.74
C ALA A 96 1.71 -8.87 8.47
N ASP A 97 0.63 -8.28 8.98
CA ASP A 97 -0.48 -8.99 9.61
C ASP A 97 -1.70 -8.96 8.68
N PRO A 98 -2.09 -10.10 8.08
CA PRO A 98 -3.27 -10.16 7.22
C PRO A 98 -4.57 -9.81 7.97
N ALA A 99 -4.62 -9.95 9.30
CA ALA A 99 -5.80 -9.57 10.08
C ALA A 99 -6.02 -8.05 10.10
N ALA A 100 -4.93 -7.26 10.20
CA ALA A 100 -4.99 -5.81 10.12
C ALA A 100 -5.50 -5.32 8.75
N LEU A 101 -5.01 -5.93 7.67
CA LEU A 101 -5.45 -5.61 6.32
C LEU A 101 -6.94 -5.92 6.10
N VAL A 102 -7.39 -7.11 6.54
CA VAL A 102 -8.81 -7.50 6.44
C VAL A 102 -9.68 -6.59 7.30
N SER A 103 -9.24 -6.21 8.50
CA SER A 103 -9.96 -5.26 9.36
C SER A 103 -10.11 -3.90 8.69
N THR A 104 -9.06 -3.42 8.01
CA THR A 104 -9.09 -2.18 7.22
C THR A 104 -10.12 -2.28 6.08
N CYS A 105 -10.18 -3.43 5.40
CA CYS A 105 -11.17 -3.69 4.36
C CYS A 105 -12.62 -3.73 4.89
N GLU A 106 -12.82 -4.09 6.16
CA GLU A 106 -14.15 -4.09 6.78
C GLU A 106 -14.61 -2.69 7.20
N MET A 107 -13.69 -1.73 7.38
CA MET A 107 -14.00 -0.35 7.81
C MET A 107 -14.57 0.54 6.69
N VAL A 108 -14.29 0.23 5.42
CA VAL A 108 -14.66 1.08 4.29
C VAL A 108 -15.14 0.23 3.10
N CYS A 109 -16.03 0.78 2.28
CA CYS A 109 -16.50 0.08 1.07
C CYS A 109 -15.41 0.15 -0.01
N PRO A 110 -15.14 -0.93 -0.78
CA PRO A 110 -14.15 -0.91 -1.85
C PRO A 110 -14.44 0.15 -2.92
N ALA A 111 -15.71 0.40 -3.26
CA ALA A 111 -16.11 1.46 -4.19
C ALA A 111 -15.73 2.87 -3.70
N ILE A 112 -15.62 3.07 -2.38
CA ILE A 112 -15.17 4.34 -1.78
C ILE A 112 -13.65 4.35 -1.65
N ALA A 113 -13.04 3.25 -1.22
CA ALA A 113 -11.62 3.19 -0.99
C ALA A 113 -10.79 3.20 -2.29
N ILE A 114 -11.29 2.54 -3.34
CA ILE A 114 -10.57 2.22 -4.58
C ILE A 114 -11.30 2.75 -5.80
N GLY A 115 -12.62 2.51 -5.90
CA GLY A 115 -13.43 2.80 -7.08
C GLY A 115 -13.72 4.28 -7.39
N GLN A 116 -12.91 5.21 -6.86
CA GLN A 116 -13.00 6.63 -7.25
C GLN A 116 -12.21 6.89 -8.54
N ASP A 117 -12.54 7.98 -9.24
CA ASP A 117 -11.81 8.44 -10.42
C ASP A 117 -11.29 9.88 -10.16
N PRO A 118 -9.97 10.10 -10.04
CA PRO A 118 -8.89 9.11 -10.15
C PRO A 118 -8.85 8.14 -8.95
N CYS A 119 -8.33 6.93 -9.18
CA CYS A 119 -8.19 5.90 -8.14
C CYS A 119 -7.34 6.43 -6.96
N PRO A 120 -7.82 6.34 -5.70
CA PRO A 120 -7.07 6.87 -4.56
C PRO A 120 -5.83 6.05 -4.22
N LEU A 121 -5.78 4.76 -4.59
CA LEU A 121 -4.66 3.87 -4.29
C LEU A 121 -3.66 3.85 -5.44
N GLU A 122 -2.38 3.91 -5.08
CA GLU A 122 -1.28 3.79 -6.04
C GLU A 122 -1.11 2.35 -6.55
N GLN A 123 -0.60 2.18 -7.78
CA GLN A 123 -0.42 0.86 -8.41
C GLN A 123 0.37 -0.17 -7.55
N PRO A 124 1.47 0.20 -6.87
CA PRO A 124 2.17 -0.74 -5.99
C PRO A 124 1.31 -1.21 -4.81
N VAL A 125 0.47 -0.30 -4.28
CA VAL A 125 -0.44 -0.59 -3.17
C VAL A 125 -1.55 -1.53 -3.63
N LEU A 126 -2.10 -1.32 -4.83
CA LEU A 126 -3.08 -2.23 -5.43
C LEU A 126 -2.51 -3.63 -5.66
N LEU A 127 -1.31 -3.75 -6.23
CA LEU A 127 -0.68 -5.05 -6.46
C LEU A 127 -0.39 -5.78 -5.15
N SER A 128 0.18 -5.10 -4.15
CA SER A 128 0.40 -5.68 -2.82
C SER A 128 -0.90 -6.07 -2.11
N LEU A 129 -1.97 -5.27 -2.28
CA LEU A 129 -3.30 -5.59 -1.76
C LEU A 129 -3.85 -6.86 -2.40
N ILE A 130 -3.75 -6.99 -3.73
CA ILE A 130 -4.15 -8.20 -4.45
C ILE A 130 -3.37 -9.40 -3.92
N GLU A 131 -2.05 -9.26 -3.79
CA GLU A 131 -1.21 -10.35 -3.33
C GLU A 131 -1.56 -10.82 -1.91
N GLN A 132 -1.67 -9.89 -0.96
CA GLN A 132 -1.94 -10.23 0.44
C GLN A 132 -3.36 -10.79 0.64
N LEU A 133 -4.38 -10.22 -0.01
CA LEU A 133 -5.76 -10.73 0.12
C LEU A 133 -5.95 -12.09 -0.57
N CYS A 134 -5.22 -12.34 -1.65
CA CYS A 134 -5.30 -13.58 -2.42
C CYS A 134 -4.55 -14.76 -1.77
N ALA A 135 -3.55 -14.47 -0.94
CA ALA A 135 -2.75 -15.49 -0.26
C ALA A 135 -3.62 -16.49 0.53
N ASP A 136 -4.64 -15.97 1.23
CA ASP A 136 -5.64 -16.74 1.97
C ASP A 136 -7.07 -16.27 1.67
N LEU A 137 -7.86 -17.14 1.02
CA LEU A 137 -9.28 -16.91 0.75
C LEU A 137 -10.20 -17.77 1.64
N ALA A 138 -9.68 -18.45 2.67
CA ALA A 138 -10.47 -19.33 3.53
C ALA A 138 -11.36 -18.54 4.52
N THR A 139 -10.96 -17.33 4.88
CA THR A 139 -11.66 -16.48 5.85
C THR A 139 -12.07 -15.15 5.24
N ARG A 140 -13.22 -14.61 5.69
CA ARG A 140 -13.77 -13.31 5.22
C ARG A 140 -13.82 -13.18 3.69
N THR A 141 -14.04 -14.30 3.01
CA THR A 141 -13.90 -14.46 1.55
C THR A 141 -14.73 -13.44 0.78
N ALA A 142 -15.97 -13.17 1.20
CA ALA A 142 -16.83 -12.20 0.53
C ALA A 142 -16.24 -10.77 0.51
N VAL A 143 -15.63 -10.32 1.62
CA VAL A 143 -14.98 -8.99 1.68
C VAL A 143 -13.76 -8.97 0.78
N LYS A 144 -12.91 -9.99 0.88
CA LYS A 144 -11.71 -10.14 0.05
C LYS A 144 -12.04 -10.14 -1.45
N LEU A 145 -13.06 -10.90 -1.87
CA LEU A 145 -13.47 -10.96 -3.27
C LEU A 145 -13.96 -9.61 -3.83
N ARG A 146 -14.68 -8.80 -3.04
CA ARG A 146 -15.10 -7.45 -3.48
C ARG A 146 -13.92 -6.50 -3.64
N TYR A 147 -12.98 -6.55 -2.70
CA TYR A 147 -11.77 -5.74 -2.76
C TYR A 147 -10.88 -6.15 -3.93
N LEU A 148 -10.73 -7.45 -4.18
CA LEU A 148 -9.98 -7.97 -5.31
C LEU A 148 -10.62 -7.57 -6.65
N GLU A 149 -11.96 -7.60 -6.76
CA GLU A 149 -12.66 -7.14 -7.96
C GLU A 149 -12.36 -5.67 -8.27
N GLU A 150 -12.55 -4.79 -7.29
CA GLU A 150 -12.30 -3.36 -7.46
C GLU A 150 -10.82 -3.08 -7.74
N ALA A 151 -9.92 -3.72 -7.00
CA ALA A 151 -8.47 -3.53 -7.18
C ALA A 151 -8.02 -3.93 -8.60
N VAL A 152 -8.52 -5.03 -9.15
CA VAL A 152 -8.17 -5.46 -10.51
C VAL A 152 -8.73 -4.50 -11.57
N LEU A 153 -9.94 -3.97 -11.36
CA LEU A 153 -10.55 -2.98 -12.26
C LEU A 153 -9.77 -1.65 -12.28
N SER A 154 -9.10 -1.31 -11.18
CA SER A 154 -8.31 -0.08 -11.03
C SER A 154 -6.83 -0.21 -11.41
N LEU A 155 -6.39 -1.35 -11.96
CA LEU A 155 -5.01 -1.52 -12.42
C LEU A 155 -4.79 -0.87 -13.80
N ASP A 156 -3.94 0.15 -13.85
CA ASP A 156 -3.58 0.84 -15.09
C ASP A 156 -2.65 0.02 -15.99
N GLU A 157 -2.59 0.36 -17.28
CA GLU A 157 -1.78 -0.33 -18.29
C GLU A 157 -0.41 0.30 -18.56
N GLU A 158 0.01 1.32 -17.81
CA GLU A 158 1.26 2.03 -18.08
C GLU A 158 2.51 1.34 -17.49
N ASN A 159 3.60 1.39 -18.27
CA ASN A 159 4.97 0.88 -18.03
C ASN A 159 5.22 -0.62 -18.27
N THR A 160 6.19 -0.91 -19.16
CA THR A 160 6.60 -2.27 -19.57
C THR A 160 7.26 -3.10 -18.46
N VAL A 161 7.84 -2.47 -17.44
CA VAL A 161 8.51 -3.18 -16.33
C VAL A 161 7.51 -3.64 -15.27
N GLU A 162 6.46 -2.86 -15.02
CA GLU A 162 5.39 -3.20 -14.05
C GLU A 162 4.41 -4.24 -14.62
N GLN A 163 4.32 -4.32 -15.96
CA GLN A 163 3.47 -5.28 -16.69
C GLN A 163 3.80 -6.75 -16.40
N GLU A 164 5.07 -7.15 -16.30
CA GLU A 164 5.42 -8.55 -16.01
C GLU A 164 4.99 -8.96 -14.60
N HIS A 165 5.28 -8.11 -13.61
CA HIS A 165 4.87 -8.35 -12.23
C HIS A 165 3.34 -8.36 -12.10
N LYS A 166 2.65 -7.38 -12.70
CA LYS A 166 1.18 -7.34 -12.80
C LYS A 166 0.62 -8.65 -13.37
N LYS A 167 1.15 -9.14 -14.50
CA LYS A 167 0.71 -10.39 -15.11
C LYS A 167 0.94 -11.59 -14.20
N ALA A 168 2.08 -11.67 -13.52
CA ALA A 168 2.37 -12.73 -12.56
C ALA A 168 1.37 -12.73 -11.39
N VAL A 169 1.08 -11.56 -10.83
CA VAL A 169 0.10 -11.39 -9.74
C VAL A 169 -1.31 -11.76 -10.18
N LEU A 170 -1.75 -11.30 -11.35
CA LEU A 170 -3.07 -11.63 -11.90
C LEU A 170 -3.22 -13.12 -12.25
N MET A 171 -2.18 -13.74 -12.80
CA MET A 171 -2.17 -15.19 -13.04
C MET A 171 -2.24 -15.97 -11.73
N TRP A 172 -1.54 -15.52 -10.69
CA TRP A 172 -1.60 -16.14 -9.37
C TRP A 172 -3.00 -16.00 -8.75
N LEU A 173 -3.60 -14.81 -8.84
CA LEU A 173 -4.99 -14.56 -8.44
C LEU A 173 -5.96 -15.50 -9.15
N TYR A 174 -5.84 -15.63 -10.47
CA TYR A 174 -6.68 -16.54 -11.25
C TYR A 174 -6.60 -17.99 -10.75
N GLN A 175 -5.40 -18.51 -10.43
CA GLN A 175 -5.26 -19.87 -9.89
C GLN A 175 -5.91 -20.02 -8.52
N LYS A 176 -5.73 -19.03 -7.62
CA LYS A 176 -6.32 -19.06 -6.27
C LYS A 176 -7.85 -19.04 -6.30
N ILE A 177 -8.45 -18.25 -7.19
CA ILE A 177 -9.91 -18.24 -7.34
C ILE A 177 -10.42 -19.57 -7.90
N LYS A 178 -9.71 -20.19 -8.85
CA LYS A 178 -10.06 -21.54 -9.34
C LYS A 178 -9.99 -22.58 -8.24
N GLU A 179 -8.99 -22.50 -7.37
CA GLU A 179 -8.87 -23.38 -6.22
C GLU A 179 -10.05 -23.19 -5.24
N LEU A 180 -10.40 -21.94 -4.94
CA LEU A 180 -11.59 -21.61 -4.13
C LEU A 180 -12.87 -22.23 -4.72
N LEU A 181 -13.08 -22.12 -6.04
CA LEU A 181 -14.27 -22.67 -6.69
C LEU A 181 -14.37 -24.20 -6.59
N LYS A 182 -13.24 -24.92 -6.56
CA LYS A 182 -13.25 -26.39 -6.37
C LYS A 182 -13.71 -26.79 -4.97
N GLN A 183 -13.64 -25.88 -3.99
CA GLN A 183 -14.08 -26.12 -2.62
C GLN A 183 -15.60 -25.99 -2.44
N ASN A 184 -16.36 -25.78 -3.53
CA ASN A 184 -17.82 -25.59 -3.52
C ASN A 184 -18.26 -24.50 -2.52
N PRO A 185 -17.83 -23.24 -2.71
CA PRO A 185 -18.23 -22.15 -1.84
C PRO A 185 -19.74 -21.87 -1.96
N PRO A 186 -20.36 -21.17 -1.00
CA PRO A 186 -21.76 -20.76 -1.09
C PRO A 186 -22.07 -20.01 -2.40
N HIS A 187 -23.29 -20.16 -2.91
CA HIS A 187 -23.70 -19.64 -4.23
C HIS A 187 -23.35 -18.17 -4.48
N ASP A 188 -23.53 -17.29 -3.48
CA ASP A 188 -23.20 -15.87 -3.61
C ASP A 188 -21.69 -15.64 -3.79
N MET A 189 -20.86 -16.36 -3.02
CA MET A 189 -19.40 -16.29 -3.14
C MET A 189 -18.92 -16.92 -4.44
N GLU A 190 -19.54 -18.01 -4.87
CA GLU A 190 -19.27 -18.65 -6.15
C GLU A 190 -19.52 -17.68 -7.31
N ARG A 191 -20.63 -16.94 -7.29
CA ARG A 191 -20.96 -15.92 -8.29
C ARG A 191 -19.92 -14.80 -8.30
N MET A 192 -19.48 -14.32 -7.14
CA MET A 192 -18.45 -13.29 -7.01
C MET A 192 -17.10 -13.79 -7.55
N ALA A 193 -16.69 -14.99 -7.17
CA ALA A 193 -15.45 -15.62 -7.64
C ALA A 193 -15.45 -15.81 -9.17
N LYS A 194 -16.56 -16.28 -9.74
CA LYS A 194 -16.71 -16.42 -11.21
C LYS A 194 -16.59 -15.08 -11.93
N ARG A 195 -17.20 -14.03 -11.39
CA ARG A 195 -17.07 -12.68 -11.94
C ARG A 195 -15.62 -12.19 -11.88
N LEU A 196 -14.97 -12.37 -10.72
CA LEU A 196 -13.57 -11.98 -10.55
C LEU A 196 -12.66 -12.69 -11.56
N ILE A 197 -12.89 -13.98 -11.84
CA ILE A 197 -12.19 -14.69 -12.92
C ILE A 197 -12.33 -13.97 -14.27
N MET A 198 -13.54 -13.54 -14.64
CA MET A 198 -13.77 -12.87 -15.92
C MET A 198 -13.01 -11.53 -15.98
N VAL A 199 -13.05 -10.76 -14.90
CA VAL A 199 -12.34 -9.47 -14.78
C VAL A 199 -10.82 -9.68 -14.86
N THR A 200 -10.27 -10.62 -14.08
CA THR A 200 -8.84 -10.97 -14.13
C THR A 200 -8.41 -11.43 -15.52
N GLN A 201 -9.25 -12.22 -16.22
CA GLN A 201 -8.96 -12.65 -17.58
C GLN A 201 -8.96 -11.51 -18.59
N SER A 202 -9.91 -10.56 -18.50
CA SER A 202 -9.87 -9.38 -19.36
C SER A 202 -8.58 -8.58 -19.15
N SER A 203 -8.17 -8.35 -17.90
CA SER A 203 -6.96 -7.60 -17.56
C SER A 203 -5.65 -8.32 -17.94
N LEU A 204 -5.69 -9.63 -18.23
CA LEU A 204 -4.54 -10.41 -18.71
C LEU A 204 -4.44 -10.47 -20.24
N ASN A 205 -5.54 -10.23 -20.95
CA ASN A 205 -5.64 -10.32 -22.40
C ASN A 205 -5.48 -8.97 -23.12
N CYS A 206 -5.51 -7.86 -22.37
CA CYS A 206 -5.10 -6.53 -22.80
C CYS A 206 -3.58 -6.38 -22.66
#